data_AF-A0A6B1HD38-F1
#
_entry.id   AF-A0A6B1HD38-F1
#
_cell.length_a   1.000
_cell.length_b   1.000
_cell.length_c   1.000
_cell.angle_alpha   90.00
_cell.angle_beta   90.00
_cell.angle_gamma   90.00
#
_symmetry.space_group_name_H-M   'P 1'
#
loop_
_entity.id
_entity.type
_entity.pdbx_description
1 polymer ?
#
loop_
_entity_poly.entity_id
_entity_poly.type
_entity_poly.pdbx_seq_one_letter_code
_entity_poly.pdbx_strand_id
1 'polypeptide(L)'
;MWERLSGLSRYIATPNLAKYRLFAWFDMRVCPDHQLIVFARDDDTMLGILHSRFHEAWSLRQGTDLVDRPRYTPTTTFETFPFPDGLTPDRPAADYGDDPRAVAIADAARRLVELRDRWLNPPDLVDWTQAHPKFPPQAVPRDDDAATELKRRTLTRLYNARPQWLADAHADLDAAVAAAYGWDAGISEDETLRRLLALNRERGA
;
A
#
# COMPACT_ATOMS: atom_id res chain seq x y z
N MET A 1 -15.01 11.16 6.61
CA MET A 1 -14.00 10.14 6.93
C MET A 1 -14.54 9.10 7.91
N TRP A 2 -14.78 9.46 9.18
CA TRP A 2 -15.20 8.52 10.23
C TRP A 2 -16.42 7.67 9.89
N GLU A 3 -17.43 8.25 9.25
CA GLU A 3 -18.60 7.52 8.76
C GLU A 3 -18.23 6.38 7.81
N ARG A 4 -17.27 6.61 6.90
CA ARG A 4 -16.81 5.61 5.93
C ARG A 4 -15.90 4.54 6.54
N LEU A 5 -15.27 4.84 7.67
CA LEU A 5 -14.45 3.88 8.41
C LEU A 5 -15.26 3.06 9.42
N SER A 6 -16.51 3.46 9.68
CA SER A 6 -17.38 2.76 10.61
C SER A 6 -17.58 1.30 10.18
N GLY A 7 -17.34 0.37 11.11
CA GLY A 7 -17.44 -1.08 10.86
C GLY A 7 -16.15 -1.74 10.37
N LEU A 8 -15.12 -0.99 9.99
CA LEU A 8 -13.81 -1.55 9.62
C LEU A 8 -12.96 -1.83 10.87
N SER A 9 -12.17 -2.90 10.85
CA SER A 9 -11.18 -3.18 11.91
C SER A 9 -9.85 -2.45 11.67
N ARG A 10 -9.55 -2.13 10.41
CA ARG A 10 -8.34 -1.48 9.93
C ARG A 10 -8.62 -0.66 8.67
N TYR A 11 -7.70 0.22 8.31
CA TYR A 11 -7.77 1.00 7.09
C TYR A 11 -6.39 1.19 6.46
N ILE A 12 -6.34 1.53 5.18
CA ILE A 12 -5.08 1.82 4.49
C ILE A 12 -4.77 3.31 4.63
N ALA A 13 -3.51 3.65 4.89
CA ALA A 13 -3.06 5.03 4.77
C ALA A 13 -1.70 5.17 4.09
N THR A 14 -1.48 6.33 3.50
CA THR A 14 -0.17 6.79 2.97
C THR A 14 0.09 8.23 3.44
N PRO A 15 1.35 8.60 3.73
CA PRO A 15 1.70 10.00 3.91
C PRO A 15 1.49 10.80 2.62
N ASN A 16 1.06 12.06 2.78
CA ASN A 16 0.96 13.05 1.69
C ASN A 16 2.31 13.34 1.05
N LEU A 17 3.39 13.37 1.84
CA LEU A 17 4.76 13.69 1.42
C LEU A 17 5.72 12.61 1.91
N ALA A 18 6.34 11.89 0.99
CA ALA A 18 7.31 10.85 1.30
C ALA A 18 8.27 10.60 0.13
N LYS A 19 9.46 10.08 0.44
CA LYS A 19 10.44 9.66 -0.58
C LYS A 19 9.93 8.48 -1.42
N TYR A 20 9.23 7.55 -0.79
CA TYR A 20 8.66 6.36 -1.41
C TYR A 20 7.13 6.39 -1.29
N ARG A 21 6.41 5.87 -2.30
CA ARG A 21 4.96 5.67 -2.21
C ARG A 21 4.68 4.43 -1.38
N LEU A 22 4.40 4.63 -0.10
CA LEU A 22 4.18 3.53 0.84
C LEU A 22 2.77 3.53 1.40
N PHE A 23 2.10 2.40 1.26
CA PHE A 23 0.81 2.13 1.84
C PHE A 23 0.99 1.15 3.01
N ALA A 24 0.30 1.41 4.11
CA ALA A 24 0.35 0.60 5.31
C ALA A 24 -1.03 0.45 5.94
N TRP A 25 -1.20 -0.65 6.67
CA TRP A 25 -2.37 -0.87 7.51
C TRP A 25 -2.30 -0.04 8.78
N PHE A 26 -3.42 0.56 9.15
CA PHE A 26 -3.64 1.23 10.42
C PHE A 26 -4.83 0.60 11.12
N ASP A 27 -4.69 0.35 12.41
CA ASP A 27 -5.79 -0.10 13.25
C ASP A 27 -6.83 1.01 13.43
N MET A 28 -8.12 0.66 13.48
CA MET A 28 -9.20 1.65 13.61
C MET A 28 -9.14 2.46 14.92
N ARG A 29 -8.39 2.01 15.92
CA ARG A 29 -8.11 2.74 17.17
C ARG A 29 -7.06 3.84 17.00
N VAL A 30 -6.35 3.87 15.88
CA VAL A 30 -5.35 4.91 15.56
C VAL A 30 -6.03 6.03 14.79
N CYS A 31 -5.92 7.25 15.31
CA CYS A 31 -6.42 8.44 14.62
C CYS A 31 -5.38 8.91 13.59
N PRO A 32 -5.74 9.06 12.30
CA PRO A 32 -4.83 9.58 11.30
C PRO A 32 -4.64 11.10 11.47
N ASP A 33 -3.40 11.56 11.38
CA ASP A 33 -3.08 12.98 11.31
C ASP A 33 -3.42 13.58 9.93
N HIS A 34 -3.55 14.91 9.85
CA HIS A 34 -3.84 15.66 8.62
C HIS A 34 -2.85 15.42 7.48
N GLN A 35 -1.63 14.93 7.75
CA GLN A 35 -0.66 14.58 6.72
C GLN A 35 -0.82 13.16 6.13
N LEU A 36 -1.85 12.41 6.54
CA LEU A 36 -2.17 11.11 5.96
C LEU A 36 -3.35 11.20 4.99
N ILE A 37 -3.25 10.47 3.89
CA ILE A 37 -4.39 10.10 3.04
C ILE A 37 -4.89 8.75 3.50
N VAL A 38 -6.19 8.68 3.76
CA VAL A 38 -6.89 7.50 4.28
C VAL A 38 -7.75 6.91 3.17
N PHE A 39 -7.63 5.60 2.96
CA PHE A 39 -8.53 4.83 2.12
C PHE A 39 -9.39 3.96 3.02
N ALA A 40 -10.71 4.14 2.95
CA ALA A 40 -11.69 3.41 3.75
C ALA A 40 -11.94 2.00 3.20
N ARG A 41 -10.89 1.18 3.22
CA ARG A 41 -10.83 -0.19 2.71
C ARG A 41 -10.03 -1.04 3.68
N ASP A 42 -10.43 -2.30 3.88
CA ASP A 42 -9.80 -3.26 4.79
C ASP A 42 -9.33 -4.55 4.05
N ASP A 43 -9.46 -4.58 2.72
CA ASP A 43 -9.08 -5.68 1.85
C ASP A 43 -7.65 -5.58 1.28
N ASP A 44 -6.95 -6.71 1.24
CA ASP A 44 -5.57 -6.77 0.75
C ASP A 44 -5.47 -6.54 -0.77
N THR A 45 -6.53 -6.80 -1.54
CA THR A 45 -6.56 -6.52 -2.99
C THR A 45 -6.37 -5.03 -3.26
N MET A 46 -7.11 -4.16 -2.58
CA MET A 46 -6.95 -2.71 -2.72
C MET A 46 -5.55 -2.26 -2.28
N LEU A 47 -5.04 -2.78 -1.16
CA LEU A 47 -3.67 -2.46 -0.73
C LEU A 47 -2.65 -2.85 -1.82
N GLY A 48 -2.80 -4.03 -2.41
CA GLY A 48 -1.94 -4.52 -3.47
C GLY A 48 -1.96 -3.65 -4.72
N ILE A 49 -3.16 -3.25 -5.19
CA ILE A 49 -3.29 -2.36 -6.35
C ILE A 49 -2.62 -1.01 -6.07
N LEU A 50 -2.88 -0.41 -4.90
CA LEU A 50 -2.29 0.87 -4.51
C LEU A 50 -0.76 0.78 -4.35
N HIS A 51 -0.25 -0.33 -3.85
CA HIS A 51 1.20 -0.52 -3.63
C HIS A 51 1.95 -0.98 -4.89
N SER A 52 1.26 -1.21 -6.01
CA SER A 52 1.89 -1.64 -7.26
C SER A 52 2.66 -0.51 -7.96
N ARG A 53 3.62 -0.88 -8.82
CA ARG A 53 4.34 0.06 -9.69
C ARG A 53 3.42 0.82 -10.65
N PHE A 54 2.25 0.26 -10.98
CA PHE A 54 1.26 0.90 -11.86
C PHE A 54 0.65 2.13 -11.20
N HIS A 55 0.25 1.99 -9.94
CA HIS A 55 -0.26 3.12 -9.16
C HIS A 55 0.86 4.08 -8.78
N GLU A 56 2.06 3.58 -8.49
CA GLU A 56 3.24 4.43 -8.27
C GLU A 56 3.51 5.31 -9.49
N ALA A 57 3.67 4.73 -10.68
CA ALA A 57 3.94 5.46 -11.92
C ALA A 57 2.84 6.50 -12.23
N TRP A 58 1.57 6.13 -12.06
CA TRP A 58 0.45 7.06 -12.21
C TRP A 58 0.53 8.21 -11.21
N SER A 59 0.76 7.90 -9.93
CA SER A 59 0.81 8.89 -8.86
C SER A 59 1.97 9.86 -8.99
N LEU A 60 3.12 9.41 -9.49
CA LEU A 60 4.29 10.25 -9.76
C LEU A 60 4.06 11.14 -10.98
N ARG A 61 3.36 10.63 -12.01
CA ARG A 61 3.09 11.41 -13.22
C ARG A 61 1.99 12.47 -13.05
N GLN A 62 0.95 12.16 -12.28
CA GLN A 62 -0.23 12.99 -12.05
C GLN A 62 -0.16 13.81 -10.75
N GLY A 63 0.80 13.49 -9.89
CA GLY A 63 1.07 14.22 -8.66
C GLY A 63 1.68 15.60 -8.91
N THR A 64 1.84 16.35 -7.82
CA THR A 64 2.61 17.60 -7.83
C THR A 64 3.90 17.38 -7.06
N ASP A 65 5.01 17.96 -7.50
CA ASP A 65 6.28 17.85 -6.80
C ASP A 65 6.50 19.03 -5.85
N LEU A 66 7.03 18.75 -4.66
CA LEU A 66 7.67 19.77 -3.83
C LEU A 66 9.18 19.57 -3.91
N VAL A 67 9.77 20.05 -5.01
CA VAL A 67 11.21 19.99 -5.34
C VAL A 67 11.78 18.57 -5.41
N ASP A 68 11.93 17.89 -4.27
CA ASP A 68 12.58 16.58 -4.12
C ASP A 68 11.67 15.47 -3.57
N ARG A 69 10.46 15.84 -3.14
CA ARG A 69 9.49 14.91 -2.55
C ARG A 69 8.17 14.98 -3.30
N PRO A 70 7.75 13.88 -3.95
CA PRO A 70 6.46 13.88 -4.61
C PRO A 70 5.34 14.03 -3.56
N ARG A 71 4.27 14.72 -3.93
CA ARG A 71 3.06 14.85 -3.12
C ARG A 71 1.97 13.94 -3.69
N TYR A 72 1.34 13.16 -2.82
CA TYR A 72 0.17 12.37 -3.18
C TYR A 72 -1.08 13.25 -3.08
N THR A 73 -1.72 13.56 -4.21
CA THR A 73 -2.92 14.39 -4.28
C THR A 73 -4.10 13.51 -4.71
N PRO A 74 -5.01 13.10 -3.80
CA PRO A 74 -6.03 12.09 -4.09
C PRO A 74 -6.90 12.40 -5.32
N THR A 75 -7.24 13.67 -5.53
CA THR A 75 -8.09 14.14 -6.63
C THR A 75 -7.45 14.00 -8.00
N THR A 76 -6.11 14.01 -8.09
CA THR A 76 -5.40 13.82 -9.36
C THR A 76 -4.76 12.44 -9.48
N THR A 77 -4.62 11.70 -8.37
CA THR A 77 -4.03 10.35 -8.34
C THR A 77 -5.11 9.28 -8.21
N PHE A 78 -5.61 9.02 -7.00
CA PHE A 78 -6.56 7.94 -6.71
C PHE A 78 -7.88 8.06 -7.49
N GLU A 79 -8.49 9.25 -7.49
CA GLU A 79 -9.79 9.47 -8.11
C GLU A 79 -9.76 9.35 -9.64
N THR A 80 -8.57 9.52 -10.24
CA THR A 80 -8.37 9.39 -11.69
C THR A 80 -7.71 8.07 -12.08
N PHE A 81 -7.24 7.28 -11.11
CA PHE A 81 -6.50 6.06 -11.39
C PHE A 81 -7.40 5.05 -12.10
N PRO A 82 -7.03 4.56 -13.28
CA PRO A 82 -7.81 3.56 -13.99
C PRO A 82 -7.57 2.17 -13.37
N PHE A 83 -8.28 1.85 -12.28
CA PHE A 83 -8.25 0.54 -11.62
C PHE A 83 -8.51 -0.64 -12.59
N PRO A 84 -7.98 -1.85 -12.36
CA PRO A 84 -8.32 -3.01 -13.18
C PRO A 84 -9.83 -3.24 -13.23
N ASP A 85 -10.32 -3.71 -14.38
CA ASP A 85 -11.76 -3.89 -14.58
C ASP A 85 -12.35 -4.93 -13.62
N GLY A 86 -13.47 -4.56 -12.98
CA GLY A 86 -14.09 -5.34 -11.90
C GLY A 86 -13.45 -5.21 -10.52
N LEU A 87 -12.27 -4.58 -10.39
CA LEU A 87 -11.54 -4.39 -9.12
C LEU A 87 -11.48 -2.91 -8.71
N THR A 88 -12.58 -2.20 -8.87
CA THR A 88 -12.70 -0.76 -8.66
C THR A 88 -13.08 -0.44 -7.20
N PRO A 89 -12.67 0.72 -6.65
CA PRO A 89 -12.85 1.05 -5.22
C PRO A 89 -14.31 1.27 -4.79
N ASP A 90 -15.20 1.54 -5.74
CA ASP A 90 -16.65 1.69 -5.53
C ASP A 90 -17.38 0.36 -5.33
N ARG A 91 -16.73 -0.78 -5.67
CA ARG A 91 -17.29 -2.11 -5.46
C ARG A 91 -16.87 -2.68 -4.10
N PRO A 92 -17.80 -3.21 -3.29
CA PRO A 92 -17.46 -3.94 -2.07
C PRO A 92 -16.47 -5.09 -2.34
N ALA A 93 -15.50 -5.31 -1.43
CA ALA A 93 -14.51 -6.38 -1.58
C ALA A 93 -15.15 -7.78 -1.71
N ALA A 94 -16.29 -7.99 -1.03
CA ALA A 94 -17.03 -9.24 -1.10
C ALA A 94 -17.51 -9.57 -2.52
N ASP A 95 -17.74 -8.57 -3.38
CA ASP A 95 -18.27 -8.76 -4.73
C ASP A 95 -17.23 -9.30 -5.71
N TYR A 96 -15.94 -9.18 -5.39
CA TYR A 96 -14.83 -9.70 -6.19
C TYR A 96 -13.92 -10.65 -5.41
N GLY A 97 -14.34 -11.09 -4.21
CA GLY A 97 -13.52 -11.93 -3.33
C GLY A 97 -13.13 -13.28 -3.95
N ASP A 98 -13.96 -13.81 -4.85
CA ASP A 98 -13.72 -15.06 -5.58
C ASP A 98 -13.04 -14.84 -6.94
N ASP A 99 -12.79 -13.59 -7.35
CA ASP A 99 -12.06 -13.30 -8.59
C ASP A 99 -10.61 -13.76 -8.44
N PRO A 100 -10.11 -14.69 -9.28
CA PRO A 100 -8.74 -15.20 -9.16
C PRO A 100 -7.68 -14.10 -9.25
N ARG A 101 -7.97 -13.00 -9.97
CA ARG A 101 -7.09 -11.82 -10.07
C ARG A 101 -7.04 -11.09 -8.72
N ALA A 102 -8.18 -10.92 -8.06
CA ALA A 102 -8.26 -10.29 -6.75
C ALA A 102 -7.54 -11.10 -5.67
N VAL A 103 -7.71 -12.43 -5.70
CA VAL A 103 -7.05 -13.38 -4.79
C VAL A 103 -5.54 -13.31 -4.97
N ALA A 104 -5.04 -13.37 -6.21
CA ALA A 104 -3.60 -13.31 -6.49
C ALA A 104 -2.97 -12.00 -6.00
N ILE A 105 -3.63 -10.86 -6.23
CA ILE A 105 -3.17 -9.56 -5.72
C ILE A 105 -3.17 -9.55 -4.19
N ALA A 106 -4.25 -10.05 -3.56
CA ALA A 106 -4.38 -10.09 -2.11
C ALA A 106 -3.29 -10.95 -1.46
N ASP A 107 -2.97 -12.12 -2.03
CA ASP A 107 -1.91 -13.00 -1.55
C ASP A 107 -0.54 -12.34 -1.64
N ALA A 108 -0.21 -11.73 -2.79
CA ALA A 108 1.06 -11.02 -2.96
C ALA A 108 1.18 -9.82 -2.01
N ALA A 109 0.10 -9.06 -1.84
CA ALA A 109 0.04 -7.92 -0.92
C ALA A 109 0.23 -8.35 0.55
N ARG A 110 -0.48 -9.42 0.99
CA ARG A 110 -0.28 -10.00 2.33
C ARG A 110 1.15 -10.41 2.54
N ARG A 111 1.72 -11.16 1.59
CA ARG A 111 3.11 -11.63 1.66
C ARG A 111 4.10 -10.47 1.81
N LEU A 112 3.91 -9.40 1.04
CA LEU A 112 4.73 -8.20 1.08
C LEU A 112 4.62 -7.47 2.42
N VAL A 113 3.39 -7.32 2.96
CA VAL A 113 3.15 -6.71 4.28
C VAL A 113 3.80 -7.54 5.38
N GLU A 114 3.58 -8.86 5.41
CA GLU A 114 4.18 -9.77 6.39
C GLU A 114 5.70 -9.68 6.41
N LEU A 115 6.34 -9.63 5.23
CA LEU A 115 7.78 -9.49 5.12
C LEU A 115 8.28 -8.15 5.69
N ARG A 116 7.58 -7.05 5.41
CA ARG A 116 7.91 -5.74 5.99
C ARG A 116 7.73 -5.74 7.49
N ASP A 117 6.62 -6.26 7.98
CA ASP A 117 6.30 -6.26 9.41
C ASP A 117 7.30 -7.09 10.20
N ARG A 118 7.72 -8.25 9.67
CA ARG A 118 8.79 -9.06 10.26
C ARG A 118 10.15 -8.38 10.23
N TRP A 119 10.44 -7.58 9.21
CA TRP A 119 11.69 -6.82 9.16
C TRP A 119 11.67 -5.63 10.14
N LEU A 120 10.55 -4.92 10.24
CA LEU A 120 10.34 -3.79 11.15
C LEU A 120 10.36 -4.25 12.61
N ASN A 121 9.68 -5.37 12.89
CA ASN A 121 9.47 -5.90 14.23
C ASN A 121 9.91 -7.39 14.29
N PRO A 122 11.23 -7.67 14.25
CA PRO A 122 11.72 -9.05 14.31
C PRO A 122 11.30 -9.73 15.62
N PRO A 123 10.85 -11.00 15.58
CA PRO A 123 10.32 -11.69 16.76
C PRO A 123 11.36 -11.89 17.87
N ASP A 124 12.64 -11.93 17.50
CA ASP A 124 13.79 -11.98 18.39
C ASP A 124 14.10 -10.64 19.09
N LEU A 125 13.56 -9.52 18.60
CA LEU A 125 13.78 -8.18 19.18
C LEU A 125 12.56 -7.62 19.92
N VAL A 126 11.36 -8.14 19.65
CA VAL A 126 10.11 -7.55 20.16
C VAL A 126 9.23 -8.56 20.90
N ASP A 127 8.54 -8.06 21.91
CA ASP A 127 7.35 -8.67 22.50
C ASP A 127 6.11 -7.82 22.16
N TRP A 128 5.00 -8.48 21.85
CA TRP A 128 3.74 -7.79 21.57
C TRP A 128 2.94 -7.63 22.85
N THR A 129 2.63 -6.39 23.20
CA THR A 129 1.84 -6.08 24.40
C THR A 129 0.72 -5.10 24.07
N GLN A 130 -0.35 -5.12 24.86
CA GLN A 130 -1.43 -4.16 24.74
C GLN A 130 -1.61 -3.46 26.08
N ALA A 131 -1.03 -2.27 26.23
CA ALA A 131 -1.06 -1.51 27.48
C ALA A 131 -2.49 -1.12 27.91
N HIS A 132 -3.41 -0.98 26.95
CA HIS A 132 -4.81 -0.67 27.23
C HIS A 132 -5.72 -1.20 26.10
N PRO A 133 -6.94 -1.70 26.39
CA PRO A 133 -7.86 -2.23 25.37
C PRO A 133 -8.20 -1.25 24.24
N LYS A 134 -8.23 0.05 24.54
CA LYS A 134 -8.47 1.14 23.56
C LYS A 134 -7.27 1.45 22.65
N PHE A 135 -6.08 0.93 22.93
CA PHE A 135 -4.93 1.05 22.03
C PHE A 135 -4.70 -0.27 21.31
N PRO A 136 -4.18 -0.25 20.07
CA PRO A 136 -3.76 -1.48 19.40
C PRO A 136 -2.57 -2.13 20.15
N PRO A 137 -2.37 -3.45 19.98
CA PRO A 137 -1.11 -4.08 20.38
C PRO A 137 0.09 -3.37 19.76
N GLN A 138 1.15 -3.22 20.53
CA GLN A 138 2.39 -2.56 20.13
C GLN A 138 3.56 -3.52 20.33
N ALA A 139 4.49 -3.49 19.36
CA ALA A 139 5.78 -4.13 19.51
C ALA A 139 6.62 -3.33 20.51
N VAL A 140 7.01 -3.96 21.61
CA VAL A 140 7.86 -3.40 22.65
C VAL A 140 9.23 -4.09 22.58
N PRO A 141 10.35 -3.35 22.65
CA PRO A 141 11.68 -3.96 22.69
C PRO A 141 11.83 -4.92 23.87
N ARG A 142 12.47 -6.07 23.65
CA ARG A 142 12.76 -7.04 24.72
C ARG A 142 13.75 -6.52 25.76
N ASP A 143 14.73 -5.73 25.31
CA ASP A 143 15.80 -5.14 26.11
C ASP A 143 16.35 -3.85 25.46
N ASP A 144 17.34 -3.22 26.09
CA ASP A 144 17.94 -1.95 25.64
C ASP A 144 18.72 -2.10 24.32
N ASP A 145 19.29 -3.27 24.05
CA ASP A 145 20.02 -3.56 22.82
C ASP A 145 19.03 -3.69 21.64
N ALA A 146 17.93 -4.42 21.84
CA ALA A 146 16.81 -4.47 20.91
C ALA A 146 16.23 -3.09 20.65
N ALA A 147 16.05 -2.25 21.70
CA ALA A 147 15.56 -0.88 21.53
C ALA A 147 16.50 -0.03 20.67
N THR A 148 17.81 -0.25 20.79
CA THR A 148 18.83 0.44 19.98
C THR A 148 18.80 -0.01 18.53
N GLU A 149 18.65 -1.31 18.27
CA GLU A 149 18.54 -1.87 16.92
C GLU A 149 17.23 -1.46 16.22
N LEU A 150 16.10 -1.47 16.92
CA LEU A 150 14.79 -1.11 16.36
C LEU A 150 14.74 0.34 15.86
N LYS A 151 15.51 1.27 16.44
CA LYS A 151 15.65 2.65 15.91
C LYS A 151 16.18 2.69 14.47
N ARG A 152 16.85 1.62 14.02
CA ARG A 152 17.38 1.49 12.66
C ARG A 152 16.40 0.84 11.69
N ARG A 153 15.27 0.33 12.18
CA ARG A 153 14.29 -0.43 11.40
C ARG A 153 13.11 0.45 11.04
N THR A 154 13.32 1.34 10.08
CA THR A 154 12.26 2.16 9.49
C THR A 154 12.02 1.75 8.04
N LEU A 155 10.77 1.91 7.56
CA LEU A 155 10.46 1.62 6.16
C LEU A 155 11.35 2.42 5.20
N THR A 156 11.64 3.69 5.49
CA THR A 156 12.58 4.47 4.65
C THR A 156 13.95 3.80 4.55
N ARG A 157 14.50 3.28 5.65
CA ARG A 157 15.80 2.57 5.62
C ARG A 157 15.71 1.24 4.86
N LEU A 158 14.63 0.49 5.06
CA LEU A 158 14.37 -0.74 4.31
C LEU A 158 14.33 -0.49 2.80
N TYR A 159 13.60 0.54 2.37
CA TYR A 159 13.45 0.88 0.95
C TYR A 159 14.68 1.54 0.34
N ASN A 160 15.49 2.25 1.14
CA ASN A 160 16.80 2.70 0.70
C ASN A 160 17.74 1.52 0.41
N ALA A 161 17.73 0.49 1.28
CA ALA A 161 18.57 -0.70 1.11
C ALA A 161 18.06 -1.64 0.02
N ARG A 162 16.73 -1.71 -0.16
CA ARG A 162 16.00 -2.56 -1.11
C ARG A 162 16.60 -3.97 -1.24
N PRO A 163 16.60 -4.76 -0.16
CA PRO A 163 17.13 -6.13 -0.20
C PRO A 163 16.37 -6.98 -1.23
N GLN A 164 17.03 -8.02 -1.76
CA GLN A 164 16.48 -8.83 -2.86
C GLN A 164 15.07 -9.37 -2.55
N TRP A 165 14.84 -9.89 -1.34
CA TRP A 165 13.51 -10.39 -0.94
C TRP A 165 12.40 -9.33 -1.05
N LEU A 166 12.74 -8.05 -0.85
CA LEU A 166 11.77 -6.96 -0.96
C LEU A 166 11.51 -6.66 -2.44
N ALA A 167 12.56 -6.66 -3.26
CA ALA A 167 12.43 -6.51 -4.70
C ALA A 167 11.59 -7.63 -5.31
N ASP A 168 11.82 -8.88 -4.91
CA ASP A 168 11.07 -10.05 -5.37
C ASP A 168 9.60 -9.96 -4.96
N ALA A 169 9.31 -9.66 -3.70
CA ALA A 169 7.92 -9.53 -3.23
C ALA A 169 7.14 -8.39 -3.92
N HIS A 170 7.83 -7.31 -4.32
CA HIS A 170 7.24 -6.28 -5.16
C HIS A 170 7.03 -6.75 -6.60
N ALA A 171 7.99 -7.47 -7.18
CA ALA A 171 7.86 -8.02 -8.52
C ALA A 171 6.70 -9.02 -8.63
N ASP A 172 6.49 -9.85 -7.60
CA ASP A 172 5.34 -10.77 -7.51
C ASP A 172 4.00 -10.01 -7.46
N LEU A 173 3.93 -8.94 -6.66
CA LEU A 173 2.76 -8.07 -6.59
C LEU A 173 2.49 -7.38 -7.93
N ASP A 174 3.53 -6.83 -8.56
CA ASP A 174 3.42 -6.16 -9.85
C ASP A 174 2.99 -7.14 -10.95
N ALA A 175 3.46 -8.38 -10.94
CA ALA A 175 3.03 -9.41 -11.87
C ALA A 175 1.54 -9.74 -11.69
N ALA A 176 1.05 -9.86 -10.45
CA ALA A 176 -0.36 -10.09 -10.17
C ALA A 176 -1.25 -8.93 -10.64
N VAL A 177 -0.82 -7.69 -10.41
CA VAL A 177 -1.56 -6.50 -10.87
C VAL A 177 -1.51 -6.36 -12.39
N ALA A 178 -0.37 -6.63 -13.03
CA ALA A 178 -0.25 -6.65 -14.49
C ALA A 178 -1.24 -7.65 -15.11
N ALA A 179 -1.30 -8.87 -14.55
CA ALA A 179 -2.25 -9.89 -14.98
C ALA A 179 -3.71 -9.44 -14.81
N ALA A 180 -4.03 -8.68 -13.76
CA ALA A 180 -5.37 -8.13 -13.57
C ALA A 180 -5.79 -7.13 -14.67
N TYR A 181 -4.83 -6.40 -15.23
CA TYR A 181 -4.99 -5.55 -16.41
C TYR A 181 -4.93 -6.31 -17.75
N GLY A 182 -4.61 -7.60 -17.74
CA GLY A 182 -4.32 -8.39 -18.94
C GLY A 182 -3.01 -7.98 -19.63
N TRP A 183 -2.04 -7.46 -18.88
CA TRP A 183 -0.74 -7.00 -19.38
C TRP A 183 0.37 -7.99 -19.04
N ASP A 184 1.46 -7.92 -19.82
CA ASP A 184 2.69 -8.64 -19.52
C ASP A 184 3.36 -8.07 -18.26
N ALA A 185 3.92 -8.92 -17.39
CA ALA A 185 4.56 -8.48 -16.15
C ALA A 185 5.78 -7.56 -16.41
N GLY A 186 6.47 -7.77 -17.53
CA GLY A 186 7.63 -6.99 -17.99
C GLY A 186 7.27 -5.74 -18.80
N ILE A 187 6.00 -5.33 -18.86
CA ILE A 187 5.56 -4.11 -19.55
C ILE A 187 6.40 -2.89 -19.09
N SER A 188 6.96 -2.14 -20.04
CA SER A 188 7.78 -0.96 -19.70
C SER A 188 6.96 0.13 -19.02
N GLU A 189 7.62 1.05 -18.32
CA GLU A 189 6.95 2.18 -17.68
C GLU A 189 6.25 3.10 -18.69
N ASP A 190 6.90 3.41 -19.81
CA ASP A 190 6.30 4.23 -20.88
C ASP A 190 5.03 3.62 -21.46
N GLU A 191 5.07 2.30 -21.72
CA GLU A 191 3.92 1.57 -22.25
C GLU A 191 2.81 1.45 -21.20
N THR A 192 3.18 1.25 -19.94
CA THR A 192 2.26 1.28 -18.80
C THR A 192 1.51 2.60 -18.73
N LEU A 193 2.24 3.73 -18.71
CA LEU A 193 1.65 5.07 -18.64
C LEU A 193 0.75 5.35 -19.84
N ARG A 194 1.17 4.94 -21.05
CA ARG A 194 0.36 5.09 -22.26
C ARG A 194 -0.97 4.35 -22.16
N ARG A 195 -0.98 3.11 -21.64
CA ARG A 195 -2.20 2.32 -21.47
C ARG A 195 -3.09 2.85 -20.35
N LEU A 196 -2.51 3.25 -19.21
CA LEU A 196 -3.27 3.88 -18.12
C LEU A 196 -3.94 5.17 -18.62
N LEU A 197 -3.24 6.02 -19.38
CA LEU A 197 -3.84 7.24 -19.96
C LEU A 197 -4.99 6.92 -20.93
N ALA A 198 -4.88 5.85 -21.72
CA ALA A 198 -5.96 5.41 -22.61
C ALA A 198 -7.20 4.97 -21.80
N LEU A 199 -7.01 4.10 -20.80
CA LEU A 199 -8.09 3.64 -19.92
C LEU A 199 -8.76 4.80 -19.16
N ASN A 200 -7.98 5.77 -18.69
CA ASN A 200 -8.52 6.95 -18.00
C ASN A 200 -9.40 7.79 -18.94
N ARG A 201 -9.02 7.96 -20.21
CA ARG A 201 -9.83 8.68 -21.21
C ARG A 201 -11.11 7.94 -21.56
N GLU A 202 -11.06 6.62 -21.69
CA GLU A 202 -12.24 5.79 -21.97
C GLU A 202 -13.30 5.87 -20.86
N ARG A 203 -12.86 6.03 -19.61
CA ARG A 203 -13.77 6.14 -18.44
C ARG A 203 -14.26 7.56 -18.17
N GLY A 204 -13.55 8.58 -18.69
CA GLY A 204 -13.93 9.99 -18.56
C GLY A 204 -14.82 10.50 -19.70
N ALA A 205 -15.06 9.68 -20.73
CA ALA A 205 -15.97 9.94 -21.84
C ALA A 205 -17.39 9.45 -21.52
#